data_AF-A0A557QX88-F1
#
_entry.id   AF-A0A557QX88-F1
#
_cell.length_a   1.000
_cell.length_b   1.000
_cell.length_c   1.000
_cell.angle_alpha   90.00
_cell.angle_beta   90.00
_cell.angle_gamma   90.00
#
_symmetry.space_group_name_H-M   'P 1'
#
loop_
_entity.id
_entity.type
_entity.pdbx_description
1 polymer ?
#
loop_
_entity_poly.entity_id
_entity_poly.type
_entity_poly.pdbx_seq_one_letter_code
_entity_poly.pdbx_strand_id
1 'polypeptide(L)'
;MIINTQNLILLAQGFNAAFMRGIEAAPPTYMQVAMEVNSMGSAENYGWMKDLPGMREWVGKRVINNLESVDYQIANKHFEHTIGVNKNDIADDRLGIYTTMFAQQGEIAASHPDGLVWNLLPNGFAAKGFDGQYFFDTDHVTHNQAGAEISWSNTGGGSGAPWFLLDLSRTFTRPVVFQKRAGVKFTPMNKDNDENVFMENKYLFGADARYNAGYGFHQLAYGSKQALDATTYEAAKVALASQRRPDGQKMAIKGTHLVVGASNEAKARTLLNTQQIAGGGDNIWFNTAQLIVCPWLD
;
A
#
# COMPACT_ATOMS: atom_id res chain seq x y z
N MET A 1 -41.87 -7.98 -10.28
CA MET A 1 -41.43 -9.31 -10.77
C MET A 1 -42.01 -10.43 -9.92
N ILE A 2 -42.35 -11.60 -10.48
CA ILE A 2 -42.72 -12.78 -9.68
C ILE A 2 -41.49 -13.27 -8.91
N ILE A 3 -41.57 -13.40 -7.59
CA ILE A 3 -40.49 -13.94 -6.77
C ILE A 3 -40.55 -15.47 -6.83
N ASN A 4 -39.53 -16.07 -7.43
CA ASN A 4 -39.32 -17.51 -7.44
C ASN A 4 -37.81 -17.80 -7.54
N THR A 5 -37.43 -19.06 -7.31
CA THR A 5 -36.03 -19.49 -7.30
C THR A 5 -35.26 -19.10 -8.57
N GLN A 6 -35.87 -19.28 -9.74
CA GLN A 6 -35.22 -18.98 -11.02
C GLN A 6 -34.94 -17.48 -11.18
N ASN A 7 -35.90 -16.63 -10.83
CA ASN A 7 -35.76 -15.17 -10.92
C ASN A 7 -34.75 -14.64 -9.91
N LEU A 8 -34.70 -15.21 -8.70
CA LEU A 8 -33.71 -14.84 -7.68
C LEU A 8 -32.27 -15.22 -8.10
N ILE A 9 -32.08 -16.35 -8.80
CA ILE A 9 -30.79 -16.73 -9.37
C ILE A 9 -30.34 -15.72 -10.44
N LEU A 10 -31.23 -15.38 -11.37
CA LEU A 10 -30.93 -14.40 -12.43
C LEU A 10 -30.62 -13.01 -11.84
N LEU A 11 -31.36 -12.61 -10.80
CA LEU A 11 -31.13 -11.37 -10.09
C LEU A 11 -29.73 -11.34 -9.45
N ALA A 12 -29.35 -12.41 -8.74
CA ALA A 12 -28.03 -12.51 -8.13
C ALA A 12 -26.89 -12.48 -9.17
N GLN A 13 -27.08 -13.10 -10.33
CA GLN A 13 -26.13 -13.02 -11.45
C GLN A 13 -26.01 -11.59 -11.98
N GLY A 14 -27.13 -10.87 -12.13
CA GLY A 14 -27.14 -9.46 -12.54
C GLY A 14 -26.43 -8.55 -11.55
N PHE A 15 -26.66 -8.75 -10.25
CA PHE A 15 -25.96 -8.01 -9.19
C PHE A 15 -24.48 -8.34 -9.12
N ASN A 16 -24.10 -9.62 -9.27
CA ASN A 16 -22.69 -10.01 -9.36
C ASN A 16 -22.01 -9.38 -10.59
N ALA A 17 -22.68 -9.33 -11.74
CA ALA A 17 -22.16 -8.65 -12.92
C ALA A 17 -21.98 -7.14 -12.69
N ALA A 18 -22.91 -6.48 -11.98
CA ALA A 18 -22.77 -5.08 -11.59
C ALA A 18 -21.59 -4.86 -10.63
N PHE A 19 -21.46 -5.73 -9.63
CA PHE A 19 -20.34 -5.76 -8.70
C PHE A 19 -18.99 -5.89 -9.42
N MET A 20 -18.87 -6.85 -10.35
CA MET A 20 -17.64 -7.03 -11.14
C MET A 20 -17.31 -5.81 -12.01
N ARG A 21 -18.30 -5.14 -12.60
CA ARG A 21 -18.07 -3.86 -13.30
C ARG A 21 -17.51 -2.78 -12.36
N GLY A 22 -18.00 -2.73 -11.13
CA GLY A 22 -17.47 -1.82 -10.11
C GLY A 22 -16.02 -2.10 -9.74
N ILE A 23 -15.67 -3.38 -9.59
CA ILE A 23 -14.28 -3.82 -9.35
C ILE A 23 -13.36 -3.33 -10.49
N GLU A 24 -13.80 -3.50 -11.74
CA GLU A 24 -13.03 -3.09 -12.93
C GLU A 24 -12.92 -1.56 -13.08
N ALA A 25 -13.92 -0.82 -12.61
CA ALA A 25 -13.94 0.65 -12.68
C ALA A 25 -12.99 1.33 -11.68
N ALA A 26 -12.57 0.63 -10.62
CA ALA A 26 -11.69 1.15 -9.58
C ALA A 26 -10.37 0.34 -9.48
N PRO A 27 -9.48 0.40 -10.49
CA PRO A 27 -8.23 -0.33 -10.48
C PRO A 27 -7.35 0.13 -9.29
N PRO A 28 -6.91 -0.80 -8.42
CA PRO A 28 -6.14 -0.44 -7.24
C PRO A 28 -4.76 0.12 -7.60
N THR A 29 -4.32 1.10 -6.83
CA THR A 29 -3.05 1.83 -7.02
C THR A 29 -1.96 1.41 -6.03
N TYR A 30 -2.29 0.64 -5.00
CA TYR A 30 -1.34 0.22 -3.96
C TYR A 30 -0.10 -0.49 -4.51
N MET A 31 -0.23 -1.18 -5.64
CA MET A 31 0.87 -1.88 -6.32
C MET A 31 1.98 -0.93 -6.79
N GLN A 32 1.70 0.37 -6.88
CA GLN A 32 2.70 1.38 -7.17
C GLN A 32 3.76 1.44 -6.06
N VAL A 33 3.41 1.19 -4.79
CA VAL A 33 4.32 1.34 -3.64
C VAL A 33 4.53 0.06 -2.84
N ALA A 34 3.60 -0.90 -2.89
CA ALA A 34 3.65 -2.11 -2.07
C ALA A 34 4.07 -3.34 -2.87
N MET A 35 4.77 -4.27 -2.19
CA MET A 35 4.97 -5.63 -2.70
C MET A 35 3.81 -6.53 -2.26
N GLU A 36 3.29 -7.33 -3.18
CA GLU A 36 2.25 -8.31 -2.87
C GLU A 36 2.88 -9.63 -2.39
N VAL A 37 2.43 -10.12 -1.24
CA VAL A 37 2.85 -11.38 -0.66
C VAL A 37 1.63 -12.27 -0.46
N ASN A 38 1.66 -13.47 -1.04
CA ASN A 38 0.63 -14.47 -0.84
C ASN A 38 0.72 -15.03 0.58
N SER A 39 -0.40 -15.04 1.30
CA SER A 39 -0.49 -15.58 2.65
C SER A 39 -1.28 -16.88 2.70
N MET A 40 -0.75 -17.85 3.44
CA MET A 40 -1.36 -19.16 3.67
C MET A 40 -1.80 -19.36 5.14
N GLY A 41 -1.36 -18.50 6.07
CA GLY A 41 -1.65 -18.58 7.51
C GLY A 41 -2.60 -17.51 8.05
N SER A 42 -2.89 -17.53 9.36
CA SER A 42 -3.58 -16.42 10.04
C SER A 42 -2.71 -15.17 10.16
N ALA A 43 -1.39 -15.33 10.08
CA ALA A 43 -0.38 -14.30 9.99
C ALA A 43 0.80 -14.83 9.15
N GLU A 44 1.60 -13.94 8.58
CA GLU A 44 2.90 -14.30 7.99
C GLU A 44 4.02 -13.65 8.79
N ASN A 45 5.14 -14.37 8.91
CA ASN A 45 6.36 -13.90 9.55
C ASN A 45 7.33 -13.36 8.50
N TYR A 46 7.85 -12.15 8.75
CA TYR A 46 8.72 -11.40 7.87
C TYR A 46 10.15 -11.27 8.40
N GLY A 47 10.58 -12.20 9.26
CA GLY A 47 11.92 -12.24 9.83
C GLY A 47 13.07 -12.28 8.81
N TRP A 48 12.79 -12.57 7.54
CA TRP A 48 13.75 -12.54 6.43
C TRP A 48 14.15 -11.13 5.97
N MET A 49 13.49 -10.09 6.47
CA MET A 49 13.71 -8.71 6.01
C MET A 49 14.97 -8.03 6.56
N LYS A 50 15.78 -8.73 7.38
CA LYS A 50 17.06 -8.21 7.85
C LYS A 50 18.11 -8.17 6.73
N ASP A 51 19.08 -7.25 6.85
CA ASP A 51 20.09 -6.98 5.83
C ASP A 51 20.91 -8.21 5.43
N LEU A 52 21.13 -8.35 4.12
CA LEU A 52 22.05 -9.31 3.54
C LEU A 52 23.37 -8.63 3.12
N PRO A 53 24.53 -9.23 3.43
CA PRO A 53 25.81 -8.75 2.91
C PRO A 53 25.87 -8.91 1.39
N GLY A 54 26.75 -8.14 0.74
CA GLY A 54 26.95 -8.17 -0.69
C GLY A 54 27.68 -9.42 -1.18
N MET A 55 27.85 -9.50 -2.50
CA MET A 55 28.70 -10.51 -3.11
C MET A 55 30.16 -10.16 -2.83
N ARG A 56 30.94 -11.17 -2.45
CA ARG A 56 32.38 -11.08 -2.27
C ARG A 56 33.12 -11.90 -3.32
N GLU A 57 34.36 -11.52 -3.60
CA GLU A 57 35.25 -12.36 -4.38
C GLU A 57 35.45 -13.73 -3.72
N TRP A 58 35.47 -14.78 -4.53
CA TRP A 58 35.67 -16.13 -4.03
C TRP A 58 37.14 -16.36 -3.65
N VAL A 59 37.46 -16.16 -2.38
CA VAL A 59 38.77 -16.47 -1.81
C VAL A 59 38.60 -17.40 -0.61
N GLY A 60 39.20 -18.59 -0.69
CA GLY A 60 39.14 -19.62 0.36
C GLY A 60 37.80 -20.36 0.43
N LYS A 61 37.41 -20.79 1.64
CA LYS A 61 36.14 -21.48 1.88
C LYS A 61 34.97 -20.48 1.82
N ARG A 62 33.76 -21.00 1.55
CA ARG A 62 32.52 -20.22 1.66
C ARG A 62 32.37 -19.68 3.08
N VAL A 63 32.02 -18.40 3.19
CA VAL A 63 31.50 -17.80 4.42
C VAL A 63 29.99 -18.00 4.39
N ILE A 64 29.44 -18.55 5.47
CA ILE A 64 28.00 -18.80 5.61
C ILE A 64 27.42 -17.58 6.32
N ASN A 65 26.49 -16.90 5.65
CA ASN A 65 25.72 -15.82 6.26
C ASN A 65 24.49 -16.45 6.91
N ASN A 66 24.45 -16.46 8.24
CA ASN A 66 23.28 -16.94 8.96
C ASN A 66 22.19 -15.86 8.90
N LEU A 67 20.96 -16.28 8.61
CA LEU A 67 19.80 -15.41 8.67
C LEU A 67 19.40 -15.27 10.14
N GLU A 68 19.46 -14.05 10.67
CA GLU A 68 18.86 -13.74 11.97
C GLU A 68 17.40 -13.35 11.77
N SER A 69 16.47 -14.04 12.44
CA SER A 69 15.05 -13.76 12.34
C SER A 69 14.63 -12.68 13.32
N VAL A 70 14.00 -11.62 12.82
CA VAL A 70 13.21 -10.68 13.65
C VAL A 70 11.77 -11.16 13.78
N ASP A 71 11.17 -11.02 14.96
CA ASP A 71 9.76 -11.33 15.20
C ASP A 71 8.88 -10.18 14.69
N TYR A 72 8.71 -10.11 13.38
CA TYR A 72 7.77 -9.19 12.74
C TYR A 72 6.68 -9.98 12.01
N GLN A 73 5.44 -9.77 12.43
CA GLN A 73 4.28 -10.51 11.89
C GLN A 73 3.17 -9.57 11.44
N ILE A 74 2.58 -9.90 10.30
CA ILE A 74 1.37 -9.23 9.81
C ILE A 74 0.22 -10.22 9.91
N ALA A 75 -0.66 -10.00 10.89
CA ALA A 75 -1.89 -10.79 11.03
C ALA A 75 -2.89 -10.43 9.92
N ASN A 76 -3.46 -11.44 9.26
CA ASN A 76 -4.53 -11.23 8.29
C ASN A 76 -5.79 -10.71 8.97
N LYS A 77 -6.43 -9.71 8.36
CA LYS A 77 -7.73 -9.20 8.79
C LYS A 77 -8.81 -9.68 7.82
N HIS A 78 -10.03 -9.83 8.35
CA HIS A 78 -11.20 -10.19 7.58
C HIS A 78 -12.06 -8.93 7.43
N PHE A 79 -12.37 -8.59 6.18
CA PHE A 79 -13.19 -7.44 5.83
C PHE A 79 -14.45 -7.91 5.12
N GLU A 80 -15.56 -7.23 5.34
CA GLU A 80 -16.82 -7.50 4.68
C GLU A 80 -17.55 -6.20 4.34
N HIS A 81 -18.39 -6.26 3.32
CA HIS A 81 -19.39 -5.25 3.02
C HIS A 81 -20.65 -5.95 2.51
N THR A 82 -21.77 -5.80 3.20
CA THR A 82 -23.02 -6.52 2.89
C THR A 82 -24.16 -5.56 2.54
N ILE A 83 -24.85 -5.82 1.43
CA ILE A 83 -26.03 -5.05 1.00
C ILE A 83 -27.29 -5.92 1.17
N GLY A 84 -28.30 -5.35 1.83
CA GLY A 84 -29.65 -5.94 1.90
C GLY A 84 -30.58 -5.34 0.85
N VAL A 85 -31.27 -6.20 0.10
CA VAL A 85 -32.25 -5.82 -0.93
C VAL A 85 -33.64 -6.16 -0.41
N ASN A 86 -34.53 -5.17 -0.35
CA ASN A 86 -35.90 -5.38 0.14
C ASN A 86 -36.67 -6.31 -0.81
N LYS A 87 -37.35 -7.31 -0.25
CA LYS A 87 -38.19 -8.24 -1.00
C LYS A 87 -39.27 -7.54 -1.82
N ASN A 88 -39.86 -6.48 -1.27
CA ASN A 88 -40.91 -5.71 -1.94
C ASN A 88 -40.36 -4.95 -3.16
N ASP A 89 -39.14 -4.42 -3.09
CA ASP A 89 -38.54 -3.76 -4.25
C ASP A 89 -38.32 -4.73 -5.42
N ILE A 90 -38.04 -6.00 -5.15
CA ILE A 90 -37.96 -7.04 -6.17
C ILE A 90 -39.37 -7.38 -6.71
N ALA A 91 -40.35 -7.52 -5.82
CA ALA A 91 -41.75 -7.75 -6.20
C ALA A 91 -42.28 -6.63 -7.11
N ASP A 92 -41.87 -5.39 -6.84
CA ASP A 92 -42.27 -4.18 -7.56
C ASP A 92 -41.35 -3.82 -8.75
N ASP A 93 -40.34 -4.65 -9.05
CA ASP A 93 -39.39 -4.47 -10.16
C ASP A 93 -38.55 -3.17 -10.08
N ARG A 94 -38.27 -2.69 -8.86
CA ARG A 94 -37.50 -1.46 -8.58
C ARG A 94 -36.00 -1.74 -8.48
N LEU A 95 -35.43 -2.42 -9.47
CA LEU A 95 -34.06 -2.97 -9.41
C LEU A 95 -32.95 -2.03 -9.92
N GLY A 96 -33.32 -0.96 -10.61
CA GLY A 96 -32.36 -0.03 -11.22
C GLY A 96 -31.40 0.60 -10.19
N ILE A 97 -31.92 0.99 -9.02
CA ILE A 97 -31.09 1.57 -7.94
C ILE A 97 -30.08 0.56 -7.39
N TYR A 98 -30.50 -0.69 -7.21
CA TYR A 98 -29.65 -1.75 -6.66
C TYR A 98 -28.51 -2.09 -7.60
N THR A 99 -28.72 -2.02 -8.92
CA THR A 99 -27.65 -2.24 -9.90
C THR A 99 -26.50 -1.23 -9.71
N THR A 100 -26.82 0.04 -9.48
CA THR A 100 -25.81 1.07 -9.17
C THR A 100 -25.15 0.81 -7.81
N MET A 101 -25.92 0.42 -6.79
CA MET A 101 -25.38 0.10 -5.46
C MET A 101 -24.39 -1.07 -5.50
N PHE A 102 -24.67 -2.11 -6.28
CA PHE A 102 -23.76 -3.25 -6.43
C PHE A 102 -22.50 -2.88 -7.20
N ALA A 103 -22.58 -2.00 -8.20
CA ALA A 103 -21.38 -1.44 -8.82
C ALA A 103 -20.54 -0.64 -7.81
N GLN A 104 -21.16 0.21 -6.99
CA GLN A 104 -20.46 0.94 -5.93
C GLN A 104 -19.83 0.00 -4.89
N GLN A 105 -20.50 -1.10 -4.51
CA GLN A 105 -19.92 -2.12 -3.64
C GLN A 105 -18.66 -2.73 -4.24
N GLY A 106 -18.65 -2.96 -5.56
CA GLY A 106 -17.46 -3.39 -6.29
C GLY A 106 -16.32 -2.38 -6.20
N GLU A 107 -16.60 -1.09 -6.44
CA GLU A 107 -15.60 -0.02 -6.34
C GLU A 107 -15.01 0.10 -4.92
N ILE A 108 -15.86 0.02 -3.89
CA ILE A 108 -15.45 0.03 -2.48
C ILE A 108 -14.53 -1.17 -2.19
N ALA A 109 -14.90 -2.36 -2.64
CA ALA A 109 -14.12 -3.56 -2.38
C ALA A 109 -12.77 -3.57 -3.13
N ALA A 110 -12.71 -3.00 -4.35
CA ALA A 110 -11.49 -2.87 -5.13
C ALA A 110 -10.53 -1.81 -4.57
N SER A 111 -11.06 -0.68 -4.07
CA SER A 111 -10.26 0.42 -3.51
C SER A 111 -9.84 0.22 -2.06
N HIS A 112 -10.48 -0.68 -1.32
CA HIS A 112 -10.16 -0.90 0.10
C HIS A 112 -8.66 -1.24 0.37
N PRO A 113 -7.98 -2.07 -0.44
CA PRO A 113 -6.52 -2.26 -0.35
C PRO A 113 -5.69 -0.98 -0.45
N ASP A 114 -6.11 -0.02 -1.28
CA ASP A 114 -5.43 1.29 -1.42
C ASP A 114 -5.48 2.05 -0.10
N GLY A 115 -6.65 2.12 0.53
CA GLY A 115 -6.81 2.75 1.84
C GLY A 115 -5.92 2.11 2.91
N LEU A 116 -5.73 0.78 2.90
CA LEU A 116 -4.82 0.12 3.85
C LEU A 116 -3.35 0.45 3.58
N VAL A 117 -2.92 0.44 2.32
CA VAL A 117 -1.52 0.61 1.94
C VAL A 117 -1.08 2.06 2.02
N TRP A 118 -1.84 2.99 1.44
CA TRP A 118 -1.44 4.39 1.39
C TRP A 118 -1.43 5.05 2.77
N ASN A 119 -2.34 4.64 3.66
CA ASN A 119 -2.36 5.11 5.04
C ASN A 119 -1.14 4.68 5.86
N LEU A 120 -0.36 3.68 5.43
CA LEU A 120 0.85 3.29 6.15
C LEU A 120 1.93 4.37 6.09
N LEU A 121 2.03 5.11 4.99
CA LEU A 121 3.05 6.16 4.82
C LEU A 121 2.89 7.28 5.88
N PRO A 122 1.75 7.99 6.00
CA PRO A 122 1.60 9.03 7.03
C PRO A 122 1.62 8.46 8.45
N ASN A 123 1.20 7.21 8.66
CA ASN A 123 1.28 6.55 9.96
C ASN A 123 2.70 6.09 10.31
N GLY A 124 3.62 6.01 9.34
CA GLY A 124 4.98 5.52 9.55
C GLY A 124 5.82 6.37 10.50
N PHE A 125 5.43 7.63 10.73
CA PHE A 125 6.07 8.49 11.74
C PHE A 125 5.73 8.11 13.18
N ALA A 126 4.73 7.24 13.40
CA ALA A 126 4.24 6.86 14.72
C ALA A 126 4.05 5.34 14.90
N ALA A 127 4.14 4.57 13.82
CA ALA A 127 4.01 3.12 13.84
C ALA A 127 5.36 2.47 13.53
N LYS A 128 5.62 1.34 14.19
CA LYS A 128 6.92 0.67 14.15
C LYS A 128 7.09 -0.22 12.93
N GLY A 129 8.29 -0.21 12.37
CA GLY A 129 8.75 -1.17 11.36
C GLY A 129 9.19 -2.51 11.98
N PHE A 130 9.76 -3.37 11.13
CA PHE A 130 10.23 -4.70 11.54
C PHE A 130 11.47 -4.67 12.45
N ASP A 131 12.19 -3.55 12.49
CA ASP A 131 13.37 -3.34 13.34
C ASP A 131 13.02 -2.77 14.72
N GLY A 132 11.73 -2.52 14.98
CA GLY A 132 11.23 -2.02 16.27
C GLY A 132 11.29 -0.51 16.47
N GLN A 133 11.87 0.22 15.49
CA GLN A 133 11.86 1.69 15.40
C GLN A 133 10.61 2.18 14.67
N TYR A 134 10.27 3.47 14.76
CA TYR A 134 9.23 4.01 13.87
C TYR A 134 9.65 3.82 12.41
N PHE A 135 8.71 3.65 11.49
CA PHE A 135 9.07 3.43 10.08
C PHE A 135 9.80 4.63 9.46
N PHE A 136 9.49 5.84 9.95
CA PHE A 136 10.24 7.06 9.66
C PHE A 136 10.87 7.60 10.95
N ASP A 137 12.13 7.25 11.19
CA ASP A 137 12.85 7.47 12.43
C ASP A 137 14.25 8.04 12.17
N THR A 138 14.82 8.67 13.20
CA THR A 138 16.20 9.18 13.20
C THR A 138 17.22 8.12 13.53
N ASP A 139 16.78 6.97 14.09
CA ASP A 139 17.64 6.01 14.76
C ASP A 139 17.57 4.58 14.19
N HIS A 140 17.46 4.44 12.87
CA HIS A 140 17.63 3.14 12.21
C HIS A 140 19.11 2.73 12.21
N VAL A 141 19.39 1.42 12.15
CA VAL A 141 20.77 0.92 12.07
C VAL A 141 21.21 0.82 10.61
N THR A 142 22.38 1.38 10.28
CA THR A 142 23.13 1.07 9.06
C THR A 142 24.60 0.82 9.39
N HIS A 143 25.47 0.72 8.39
CA HIS A 143 26.90 0.45 8.58
C HIS A 143 27.77 1.57 7.99
N ASN A 144 28.96 1.74 8.55
CA ASN A 144 29.99 2.58 7.96
C ASN A 144 30.86 1.79 6.95
N GLN A 145 31.87 2.44 6.36
CA GLN A 145 32.76 1.79 5.38
C GLN A 145 33.58 0.62 5.96
N ALA A 146 33.82 0.61 7.27
CA ALA A 146 34.51 -0.47 7.98
C ALA A 146 33.56 -1.60 8.40
N GLY A 147 32.26 -1.50 8.10
CA GLY A 147 31.25 -2.47 8.49
C GLY A 147 30.78 -2.34 9.95
N ALA A 148 31.13 -1.26 10.66
CA ALA A 148 30.63 -1.03 12.01
C ALA A 148 29.23 -0.39 11.95
N GLU A 149 28.34 -0.84 12.83
CA GLU A 149 26.98 -0.29 12.97
C GLU A 149 27.02 1.18 13.39
N ILE A 150 26.14 1.98 12.78
CA ILE A 150 25.92 3.41 13.06
C ILE A 150 24.42 3.71 12.96
N SER A 151 23.98 4.77 13.65
CA SER A 151 22.61 5.30 13.50
C SER A 151 22.44 6.02 12.17
N TRP A 152 21.27 5.89 11.56
CA TRP A 152 20.86 6.48 10.30
C TRP A 152 19.42 6.96 10.35
N SER A 153 19.19 8.16 9.82
CA SER A 153 17.87 8.77 9.74
C SER A 153 17.27 8.60 8.35
N ASN A 154 16.01 8.19 8.30
CA ASN A 154 15.18 8.22 7.10
C ASN A 154 14.02 9.23 7.22
N THR A 155 14.12 10.17 8.16
CA THR A 155 13.11 11.19 8.39
C THR A 155 13.67 12.60 8.34
N GLY A 156 12.94 13.50 7.69
CA GLY A 156 13.20 14.94 7.73
C GLY A 156 12.57 15.63 8.94
N GLY A 157 11.68 14.95 9.68
CA GLY A 157 10.87 15.58 10.71
C GLY A 157 9.96 16.68 10.14
N GLY A 158 9.71 17.72 10.93
CA GLY A 158 8.78 18.81 10.58
C GLY A 158 7.32 18.53 10.99
N SER A 159 6.43 19.45 10.64
CA SER A 159 5.02 19.44 11.10
C SER A 159 4.00 19.80 10.02
N GLY A 160 4.43 19.99 8.77
CA GLY A 160 3.56 20.27 7.64
C GLY A 160 2.94 19.01 7.01
N ALA A 161 2.30 19.21 5.85
CA ALA A 161 1.78 18.10 5.05
C ALA A 161 2.93 17.17 4.60
N PRO A 162 2.79 15.84 4.80
CA PRO A 162 3.88 14.92 4.54
C PRO A 162 4.18 14.77 3.04
N TRP A 163 5.40 14.39 2.75
CA TRP A 163 5.86 13.90 1.46
C TRP A 163 6.88 12.78 1.66
N PHE A 164 6.97 11.88 0.70
CA PHE A 164 7.77 10.66 0.82
C PHE A 164 8.62 10.47 -0.43
N LEU A 165 9.90 10.13 -0.25
CA LEU A 165 10.80 9.77 -1.33
C LEU A 165 11.09 8.27 -1.21
N LEU A 166 10.68 7.51 -2.22
CA LEU A 166 10.74 6.05 -2.22
C LEU A 166 11.71 5.53 -3.29
N ASP A 167 12.40 4.44 -2.97
CA ASP A 167 13.07 3.59 -3.96
C ASP A 167 12.16 2.43 -4.34
N LEU A 168 11.55 2.54 -5.52
CA LEU A 168 10.69 1.51 -6.10
C LEU A 168 11.34 0.87 -7.34
N SER A 169 12.65 1.03 -7.52
CA SER A 169 13.38 0.43 -8.64
C SER A 169 13.58 -1.09 -8.49
N ARG A 170 13.36 -1.61 -7.28
CA ARG A 170 13.60 -3.02 -6.94
C ARG A 170 12.34 -3.86 -7.13
N THR A 171 12.50 -5.02 -7.78
CA THR A 171 11.38 -5.92 -8.09
C THR A 171 10.83 -6.64 -6.86
N PHE A 172 11.70 -7.07 -5.93
CA PHE A 172 11.33 -7.99 -4.84
C PHE A 172 11.22 -7.35 -3.46
N THR A 173 11.68 -6.10 -3.31
CA THR A 173 11.71 -5.41 -2.02
C THR A 173 11.04 -4.06 -2.19
N ARG A 174 10.03 -3.78 -1.38
CA ARG A 174 9.33 -2.49 -1.38
C ARG A 174 9.17 -1.95 0.06
N PRO A 175 8.94 -0.64 0.21
CA PRO A 175 8.73 -0.04 1.53
C PRO A 175 7.48 -0.52 2.25
N VAL A 176 6.48 -1.02 1.51
CA VAL A 176 5.20 -1.47 2.05
C VAL A 176 4.91 -2.88 1.57
N VAL A 177 4.23 -3.65 2.41
CA VAL A 177 3.76 -5.00 2.12
C VAL A 177 2.24 -4.99 2.06
N PHE A 178 1.70 -5.58 1.00
CA PHE A 178 0.31 -6.00 0.96
C PHE A 178 0.25 -7.53 1.00
N GLN A 179 -0.28 -8.06 2.10
CA GLN A 179 -0.40 -9.48 2.34
C GLN A 179 -1.80 -9.95 1.94
N LYS A 180 -1.88 -10.74 0.88
CA LYS A 180 -3.15 -11.24 0.32
C LYS A 180 -3.35 -12.71 0.66
N ARG A 181 -4.41 -13.01 1.41
CA ARG A 181 -4.81 -14.40 1.71
C ARG A 181 -5.98 -14.86 0.85
N ALA A 182 -7.01 -14.03 0.72
CA ALA A 182 -8.16 -14.26 -0.13
C ALA A 182 -8.61 -12.94 -0.76
N GLY A 183 -8.74 -12.94 -2.09
CA GLY A 183 -9.35 -11.83 -2.82
C GLY A 183 -10.84 -11.69 -2.50
N VAL A 184 -11.45 -10.61 -2.99
CA VAL A 184 -12.85 -10.34 -2.74
C VAL A 184 -13.73 -11.42 -3.35
N LYS A 185 -14.69 -11.91 -2.57
CA LYS A 185 -15.70 -12.89 -2.98
C LYS A 185 -17.09 -12.32 -2.78
N PHE A 186 -17.88 -12.31 -3.85
CA PHE A 186 -19.30 -11.97 -3.79
C PHE A 186 -20.13 -13.21 -3.44
N THR A 187 -20.96 -13.14 -2.41
CA THR A 187 -21.77 -14.25 -1.89
C THR A 187 -23.23 -13.81 -1.70
N PRO A 188 -24.18 -14.34 -2.48
CA PRO A 188 -25.60 -14.10 -2.26
C PRO A 188 -26.18 -15.04 -1.19
N MET A 189 -27.03 -14.49 -0.32
CA MET A 189 -27.95 -15.19 0.58
C MET A 189 -29.36 -14.70 0.27
N ASN A 190 -29.93 -15.30 -0.78
CA ASN A 190 -31.10 -14.80 -1.48
C ASN A 190 -32.23 -15.84 -1.63
N LYS A 191 -32.30 -16.87 -0.78
CA LYS A 191 -33.41 -17.83 -0.78
C LYS A 191 -34.59 -17.24 -0.02
N ASP A 192 -35.80 -17.52 -0.49
CA ASP A 192 -37.03 -16.98 0.14
C ASP A 192 -37.24 -17.46 1.58
N ASN A 193 -36.60 -18.58 1.96
CA ASN A 193 -36.63 -19.15 3.31
C ASN A 193 -35.36 -18.85 4.13
N ASP A 194 -34.48 -17.95 3.66
CA ASP A 194 -33.35 -17.49 4.46
C ASP A 194 -33.86 -16.69 5.67
N GLU A 195 -33.17 -16.82 6.81
CA GLU A 195 -33.56 -16.20 8.08
C GLU A 195 -33.77 -14.69 7.94
N ASN A 196 -32.89 -13.99 7.22
CA ASN A 196 -32.98 -12.55 7.03
C ASN A 196 -34.20 -12.11 6.18
N VAL A 197 -34.71 -12.99 5.31
CA VAL A 197 -35.96 -12.72 4.60
C VAL A 197 -37.14 -12.80 5.56
N PHE A 198 -37.13 -13.77 6.47
CA PHE A 198 -38.17 -13.91 7.49
C PHE A 198 -38.11 -12.77 8.53
N MET A 199 -36.93 -12.46 9.04
CA MET A 199 -36.73 -11.48 10.11
C MET A 199 -36.84 -10.03 9.61
N GLU A 200 -36.28 -9.72 8.44
CA GLU A 200 -36.04 -8.34 7.99
C GLU A 200 -36.64 -8.04 6.60
N ASN A 201 -37.34 -9.00 5.98
CA ASN A 201 -37.88 -8.89 4.62
C ASN A 201 -36.83 -8.48 3.57
N LYS A 202 -35.59 -8.98 3.71
CA LYS A 202 -34.44 -8.61 2.86
C LYS A 202 -33.63 -9.84 2.42
N TYR A 203 -33.23 -9.84 1.16
CA TYR A 203 -32.18 -10.74 0.65
C TYR A 203 -30.82 -10.08 0.84
N LEU A 204 -29.80 -10.86 1.21
CA LEU A 204 -28.46 -10.34 1.51
C LEU A 204 -27.47 -10.68 0.41
N PHE A 205 -26.55 -9.75 0.15
CA PHE A 205 -25.50 -9.90 -0.85
C PHE A 205 -24.20 -9.36 -0.25
N GLY A 206 -23.38 -10.29 0.22
CA GLY A 206 -22.11 -9.99 0.89
C GLY A 206 -20.94 -9.94 -0.08
N ALA A 207 -19.97 -9.08 0.21
CA ALA A 207 -18.64 -9.12 -0.38
C ALA A 207 -17.62 -9.22 0.77
N ASP A 208 -16.85 -10.31 0.82
CA ASP A 208 -15.86 -10.54 1.87
C ASP A 208 -14.46 -10.77 1.29
N ALA A 209 -13.43 -10.40 2.05
CA ALA A 209 -12.04 -10.58 1.65
C ALA A 209 -11.11 -10.72 2.86
N ARG A 210 -9.94 -11.34 2.65
CA ARG A 210 -8.97 -11.56 3.73
C ARG A 210 -7.57 -11.16 3.30
N TYR A 211 -7.07 -10.08 3.89
CA TYR A 211 -5.76 -9.52 3.62
C TYR A 211 -5.36 -8.55 4.74
N ASN A 212 -4.14 -8.04 4.70
CA ASN A 212 -3.72 -6.92 5.53
C ASN A 212 -2.52 -6.22 4.87
N ALA A 213 -2.21 -5.00 5.31
CA ALA A 213 -1.00 -4.28 4.90
C ALA A 213 -0.09 -4.03 6.10
N GLY A 214 1.20 -3.86 5.85
CA GLY A 214 2.17 -3.51 6.89
C GLY A 214 3.48 -2.97 6.30
N TYR A 215 4.40 -2.59 7.18
CA TYR A 215 5.68 -2.02 6.79
C TYR A 215 6.61 -3.05 6.17
N GLY A 216 7.22 -2.64 5.06
CA GLY A 216 8.28 -3.32 4.34
C GLY A 216 9.66 -2.77 4.74
N PHE A 217 10.53 -2.56 3.74
CA PHE A 217 11.91 -2.11 3.94
C PHE A 217 12.00 -0.60 4.18
N HIS A 218 12.29 -0.18 5.42
CA HIS A 218 12.47 1.24 5.79
C HIS A 218 13.64 1.88 5.05
N GLN A 219 14.67 1.11 4.71
CA GLN A 219 15.84 1.54 3.92
C GLN A 219 15.46 2.10 2.55
N LEU A 220 14.28 1.73 2.02
CA LEU A 220 13.78 2.14 0.71
C LEU A 220 12.86 3.37 0.77
N ALA A 221 12.67 3.97 1.93
CA ALA A 221 11.76 5.09 2.09
C ALA A 221 12.36 6.19 2.96
N TYR A 222 12.13 7.44 2.55
CA TYR A 222 12.38 8.62 3.35
C TYR A 222 11.09 9.40 3.49
N GLY A 223 10.75 9.82 4.71
CA GLY A 223 9.53 10.57 5.02
C GLY A 223 9.86 11.94 5.57
N SER A 224 9.13 12.98 5.16
CA SER A 224 9.32 14.32 5.70
C SER A 224 8.01 15.08 5.79
N LYS A 225 7.91 15.92 6.83
CA LYS A 225 6.88 16.93 7.04
C LYS A 225 7.46 18.34 7.01
N GLN A 226 8.70 18.49 6.56
CA GLN A 226 9.27 19.80 6.23
C GLN A 226 8.65 20.34 4.94
N ALA A 227 8.83 21.63 4.66
CA ALA A 227 8.41 22.21 3.39
C ALA A 227 9.08 21.48 2.22
N LEU A 228 8.30 21.05 1.23
CA LEU A 228 8.84 20.42 0.02
C LEU A 228 9.49 21.48 -0.87
N ASP A 229 10.82 21.46 -0.92
CA ASP A 229 11.66 22.32 -1.75
C ASP A 229 12.93 21.58 -2.21
N ALA A 230 13.78 22.25 -3.00
CA ALA A 230 15.03 21.68 -3.50
C ALA A 230 15.99 21.24 -2.39
N THR A 231 16.10 22.02 -1.30
CA THR A 231 17.03 21.76 -0.19
C THR A 231 16.65 20.49 0.57
N THR A 232 15.37 20.41 0.95
CA THR A 232 14.83 19.28 1.70
C THR A 232 14.78 18.01 0.85
N TYR A 233 14.48 18.13 -0.44
CA TYR A 233 14.53 17.01 -1.40
C TYR A 233 15.95 16.48 -1.62
N GLU A 234 16.95 17.35 -1.74
CA GLU A 234 18.35 16.95 -1.81
C GLU A 234 18.77 16.18 -0.56
N ALA A 235 18.44 16.71 0.62
CA ALA A 235 18.73 16.05 1.89
C ALA A 235 18.13 14.64 1.96
N ALA A 236 16.89 14.46 1.49
CA ALA A 236 16.25 13.14 1.40
C ALA A 236 16.98 12.18 0.44
N LYS A 237 17.38 12.66 -0.75
CA LYS A 237 18.16 11.84 -1.70
C LYS A 237 19.51 11.42 -1.13
N VAL A 238 20.21 12.32 -0.45
CA VAL A 238 21.50 12.05 0.19
C VAL A 238 21.33 11.05 1.34
N ALA A 239 20.30 11.22 2.17
CA ALA A 239 20.00 10.30 3.27
C ALA A 239 19.77 8.88 2.75
N LEU A 240 18.95 8.68 1.71
CA LEU A 240 18.75 7.36 1.11
C LEU A 240 20.06 6.77 0.56
N ALA A 241 20.87 7.58 -0.13
CA ALA A 241 22.08 7.12 -0.79
C ALA A 241 23.27 6.84 0.15
N SER A 242 23.22 7.28 1.41
CA SER A 242 24.33 7.15 2.36
C SER A 242 24.48 5.76 2.99
N GLN A 243 23.44 4.93 2.88
CA GLN A 243 23.34 3.62 3.52
C GLN A 243 24.36 2.60 3.01
N ARG A 244 24.83 1.73 3.91
CA ARG A 244 25.74 0.63 3.59
C ARG A 244 25.30 -0.67 4.24
N ARG A 245 25.69 -1.75 3.59
CA ARG A 245 25.53 -3.14 4.04
C ARG A 245 26.52 -3.46 5.16
N PRO A 246 26.32 -4.58 5.89
CA PRO A 246 27.25 -5.05 6.91
C PRO A 246 28.71 -5.22 6.46
N ASP A 247 28.95 -5.47 5.18
CA ASP A 247 30.29 -5.59 4.59
C ASP A 247 30.91 -4.23 4.18
N GLY A 248 30.26 -3.11 4.53
CA GLY A 248 30.69 -1.75 4.20
C GLY A 248 30.37 -1.31 2.77
N GLN A 249 29.82 -2.18 1.91
CA GLN A 249 29.43 -1.79 0.55
C GLN A 249 28.18 -0.92 0.54
N LYS A 250 28.10 0.04 -0.39
CA LYS A 250 26.91 0.88 -0.56
C LYS A 250 25.70 0.04 -0.98
N MET A 251 24.53 0.34 -0.43
CA MET A 251 23.28 -0.35 -0.79
C MET A 251 22.71 0.10 -2.15
N ALA A 252 23.23 1.19 -2.72
CA ALA A 252 22.80 1.79 -3.97
C ALA A 252 21.30 2.13 -4.01
N ILE A 253 20.73 2.56 -2.87
CA ILE A 253 19.35 3.04 -2.77
C ILE A 253 19.23 4.37 -3.51
N LYS A 254 18.15 4.54 -4.27
CA LYS A 254 17.87 5.76 -5.04
C LYS A 254 16.43 6.19 -4.81
N GLY A 255 16.22 7.45 -4.41
CA GLY A 255 14.89 8.04 -4.41
C GLY A 255 14.38 8.21 -5.84
N THR A 256 13.60 7.23 -6.31
CA THR A 256 13.10 7.13 -7.70
C THR A 256 11.69 7.66 -7.84
N HIS A 257 10.91 7.70 -6.76
CA HIS A 257 9.54 8.18 -6.77
C HIS A 257 9.31 9.16 -5.63
N LEU A 258 8.76 10.33 -5.95
CA LEU A 258 8.29 11.30 -4.97
C LEU A 258 6.78 11.14 -4.84
N VAL A 259 6.31 10.79 -3.64
CA VAL A 259 4.91 10.61 -3.31
C VAL A 259 4.43 11.79 -2.48
N VAL A 260 3.35 12.44 -2.92
CA VAL A 260 2.77 13.61 -2.26
C VAL A 260 1.25 13.52 -2.23
N GLY A 261 0.65 14.18 -1.25
CA GLY A 261 -0.76 14.52 -1.25
C GLY A 261 -1.08 15.73 -2.14
N ALA A 262 -2.37 16.06 -2.28
CA ALA A 262 -2.85 17.19 -3.08
C ALA A 262 -2.25 18.53 -2.62
N SER A 263 -2.05 18.71 -1.32
CA SER A 263 -1.48 19.90 -0.68
C SER A 263 -0.04 20.22 -1.10
N ASN A 264 0.72 19.21 -1.54
CA ASN A 264 2.11 19.35 -1.99
C ASN A 264 2.26 19.19 -3.52
N GLU A 265 1.18 18.90 -4.26
CA GLU A 265 1.24 18.60 -5.69
C GLU A 265 1.90 19.73 -6.51
N ALA A 266 1.47 20.98 -6.31
CA ALA A 266 2.03 22.11 -7.06
C ALA A 266 3.54 22.25 -6.85
N LYS A 267 4.02 22.12 -5.60
CA LYS A 267 5.44 22.17 -5.25
C LYS A 267 6.20 21.02 -5.89
N ALA A 268 5.64 19.82 -5.85
CA ALA A 268 6.26 18.63 -6.42
C ALA A 268 6.39 18.72 -7.96
N ARG A 269 5.37 19.25 -8.64
CA ARG A 269 5.42 19.51 -10.09
C ARG A 269 6.44 20.56 -10.45
N THR A 270 6.51 21.66 -9.70
CA THR A 270 7.56 22.67 -9.90
C THR A 270 8.95 22.07 -9.72
N LEU A 271 9.13 21.19 -8.72
CA LEU A 271 10.42 20.57 -8.43
C LEU A 271 10.85 19.55 -9.49
N LEU A 272 9.95 18.68 -9.95
CA LEU A 272 10.31 17.53 -10.80
C LEU A 272 9.94 17.69 -12.28
N ASN A 273 8.98 18.55 -12.62
CA ASN A 273 8.41 18.64 -13.98
C ASN A 273 8.66 19.99 -14.66
N THR A 274 9.25 20.97 -13.97
CA THR A 274 9.66 22.24 -14.58
C THR A 274 11.12 22.17 -15.01
N GLN A 275 11.42 22.53 -16.27
CA GLN A 275 12.78 22.49 -16.82
C GLN A 275 13.63 23.69 -16.41
N GLN A 276 13.03 24.87 -16.25
CA GLN A 276 13.74 26.12 -15.93
C GLN A 276 13.24 26.72 -14.63
N ILE A 277 14.16 27.14 -13.76
CA ILE A 277 13.81 27.75 -12.49
C ILE A 277 13.31 29.20 -12.69
N ALA A 278 12.52 29.68 -11.73
CA ALA A 278 12.12 31.09 -11.70
C ALA A 278 13.36 31.98 -11.56
N GLY A 279 13.53 32.93 -12.49
CA GLY A 279 14.72 33.79 -12.57
C GLY A 279 15.79 33.32 -13.58
N GLY A 280 15.57 32.20 -14.28
CA GLY A 280 16.44 31.68 -15.32
C GLY A 280 17.44 30.63 -14.83
N GLY A 281 17.85 29.73 -15.73
CA GLY A 281 18.71 28.58 -15.43
C GLY A 281 17.96 27.25 -15.42
N ASP A 282 18.72 26.15 -15.57
CA ASP A 282 18.16 24.80 -15.65
C ASP A 282 17.86 24.24 -14.26
N ASN A 283 16.71 23.58 -14.12
CA ASN A 283 16.34 22.86 -12.90
C ASN A 283 17.06 21.51 -12.85
N ILE A 284 18.04 21.40 -11.95
CA ILE A 284 18.82 20.17 -11.75
C ILE A 284 17.99 18.98 -11.27
N TRP A 285 16.80 19.22 -10.72
CA TRP A 285 15.90 18.17 -10.21
C TRP A 285 14.88 17.69 -11.24
N PHE A 286 14.84 18.32 -12.41
CA PHE A 286 13.94 17.95 -13.49
C PHE A 286 14.10 16.45 -13.83
N ASN A 287 12.99 15.72 -13.79
CA ASN A 287 12.91 14.29 -14.11
C ASN A 287 13.81 13.36 -13.25
N THR A 288 14.24 13.81 -12.07
CA THR A 288 15.09 13.00 -11.17
C THR A 288 14.33 11.96 -10.34
N ALA A 289 13.00 12.03 -10.33
CA ALA A 289 12.08 11.05 -9.74
C ALA A 289 10.72 11.12 -10.46
N GLN A 290 9.97 10.01 -10.43
CA GLN A 290 8.58 9.98 -10.88
C GLN A 290 7.66 10.55 -9.78
N LEU A 291 6.75 11.44 -10.15
CA LEU A 291 5.78 12.02 -9.22
C LEU A 291 4.55 11.11 -9.11
N ILE A 292 4.22 10.70 -7.89
CA ILE A 292 2.95 10.06 -7.54
C ILE A 292 2.15 11.04 -6.68
N VAL A 293 0.99 11.47 -7.18
CA VAL A 293 0.02 12.25 -6.41
C VAL A 293 -1.03 11.28 -5.88
N CYS A 294 -1.10 11.13 -4.57
CA CYS A 294 -1.98 10.17 -3.92
C CYS A 294 -3.03 10.89 -3.07
N PRO A 295 -4.34 10.76 -3.37
CA PRO A 295 -5.40 11.43 -2.64
C PRO A 295 -5.65 10.85 -1.23
N TRP A 296 -4.95 9.78 -0.86
CA TRP A 296 -5.08 9.14 0.46
C TRP A 296 -4.09 9.70 1.49
N LEU A 297 -3.27 10.70 1.14
CA LEU A 297 -2.22 11.23 2.01
C LEU A 297 -2.60 12.48 2.81
N ASP A 298 -3.70 13.16 2.43
CA ASP A 298 -4.19 14.40 3.02
C ASP A 298 -5.71 14.56 2.88
#